data_AF-A0A2W7AF07-F1
#
_entry.id   AF-A0A2W7AF07-F1
#
_cell.length_a   1.000
_cell.length_b   1.000
_cell.length_c   1.000
_cell.angle_alpha   90.00
_cell.angle_beta   90.00
_cell.angle_gamma   90.00
#
_symmetry.space_group_name_H-M   'P 1'
#
loop_
_entity.id
_entity.type
_entity.pdbx_description
1 polymer ?
#
loop_
_entity_poly.entity_id
_entity_poly.type
_entity_poly.pdbx_seq_one_letter_code
_entity_poly.pdbx_strand_id
1 'polypeptide(L)'
;MPSLAQILDQYFDVAFAAPDGMKKLRELILSPAMQGKLVPQDPSDRSARELLKKIEAEKSRLVKDGKIKPSKPLPEIKPNEVPYDMPKSWEWVRLGDLATFINGDRGKNYPSKDLYVFEGIPFINAGHLVNGLVDWDEMNYISKERFGILGSGKVKNNDILYCLRGSLGKTAVVKDLDRGAIASSLVIIRLYQLNLVQFTYHYLTSPFGKEIILLMLRRRKKE
;
A
#
# COMPACT_ATOMS: atom_id res chain seq x y z
N MET A 1 -4.30 35.94 1.25
CA MET A 1 -5.24 34.82 0.99
C MET A 1 -5.47 34.09 2.29
N PRO A 2 -6.71 33.70 2.63
CA PRO A 2 -6.99 32.94 3.85
C PRO A 2 -6.30 31.57 3.80
N SER A 3 -5.83 31.09 4.95
CA SER A 3 -5.24 29.74 5.09
C SER A 3 -6.30 28.66 4.88
N LEU A 4 -5.89 27.43 4.58
CA LEU A 4 -6.84 26.30 4.48
C LEU A 4 -7.66 26.15 5.76
N ALA A 5 -7.05 26.35 6.93
CA ALA A 5 -7.75 26.30 8.21
C ALA A 5 -8.83 27.39 8.30
N GLN A 6 -8.56 28.61 7.86
CA GLN A 6 -9.52 29.71 7.85
C GLN A 6 -10.68 29.47 6.87
N ILE A 7 -10.38 28.91 5.69
CA ILE A 7 -11.41 28.53 4.71
C ILE A 7 -12.28 27.40 5.27
N LEU A 8 -11.67 26.40 5.90
CA LEU A 8 -12.40 25.31 6.52
C LEU A 8 -13.31 25.82 7.62
N ASP A 9 -12.83 26.66 8.52
CA ASP A 9 -13.62 27.22 9.63
C ASP A 9 -14.80 28.06 9.11
N GLN A 10 -14.57 28.87 8.07
CA GLN A 10 -15.61 29.73 7.49
C GLN A 10 -16.70 28.97 6.72
N TYR A 11 -16.36 27.84 6.09
CA TYR A 11 -17.27 27.11 5.19
C TYR A 11 -17.57 25.68 5.66
N PHE A 12 -17.22 25.32 6.90
CA PHE A 12 -17.38 23.95 7.42
C PHE A 12 -18.82 23.47 7.33
N ASP A 13 -19.77 24.26 7.84
CA ASP A 13 -21.19 23.88 7.88
C ASP A 13 -21.79 23.74 6.48
N VAL A 14 -21.36 24.62 5.55
CA VAL A 14 -21.79 24.58 4.14
C VAL A 14 -21.23 23.34 3.45
N ALA A 15 -19.96 23.02 3.67
CA ALA A 15 -19.33 21.82 3.16
C ALA A 15 -19.92 20.55 3.80
N PHE A 16 -20.39 20.60 5.04
CA PHE A 16 -21.01 19.47 5.72
C PHE A 16 -22.43 19.19 5.19
N ALA A 17 -23.22 20.24 4.93
CA ALA A 17 -24.60 20.13 4.48
C ALA A 17 -24.75 19.73 3.00
N ALA A 18 -23.69 19.86 2.19
CA ALA A 18 -23.72 19.49 0.78
C ALA A 18 -23.73 17.96 0.57
N PRO A 19 -24.47 17.43 -0.43
CA PRO A 19 -24.33 16.04 -0.86
C PRO A 19 -22.87 15.74 -1.23
N ASP A 20 -22.34 14.62 -0.72
CA ASP A 20 -20.91 14.23 -0.82
C ASP A 20 -19.90 15.22 -0.19
N GLY A 21 -20.38 16.22 0.55
CA GLY A 21 -19.56 17.29 1.11
C GLY A 21 -18.44 16.79 2.02
N MET A 22 -18.76 15.84 2.91
CA MET A 22 -17.77 15.16 3.77
C MET A 22 -16.71 14.37 2.99
N LYS A 23 -17.07 13.82 1.83
CA LYS A 23 -16.11 13.10 0.98
C LYS A 23 -15.14 14.07 0.34
N LYS A 24 -15.65 15.14 -0.29
CA LYS A 24 -14.83 16.20 -0.90
C LYS A 24 -13.94 16.90 0.13
N LEU A 25 -14.46 17.16 1.33
CA LEU A 25 -13.70 17.74 2.43
C LEU A 25 -12.50 16.86 2.82
N ARG A 26 -12.71 15.54 2.96
CA ARG A 26 -11.61 14.62 3.24
C ARG A 26 -10.55 14.64 2.14
N GLU A 27 -10.95 14.68 0.87
CA GLU A 27 -10.02 14.77 -0.26
C GLU A 27 -9.21 16.07 -0.23
N LEU A 28 -9.86 17.21 0.06
CA LEU A 28 -9.23 18.52 0.20
C LEU A 28 -8.24 18.61 1.36
N ILE A 29 -8.45 17.85 2.45
CA ILE A 29 -7.52 17.79 3.59
C ILE A 29 -6.38 16.80 3.31
N LEU A 30 -6.68 15.63 2.74
CA LEU A 30 -5.70 14.57 2.48
C LEU A 30 -4.60 15.02 1.52
N SER A 31 -4.91 15.80 0.49
CA SER A 31 -3.91 16.26 -0.47
C SER A 31 -2.83 17.16 0.18
N PRO A 32 -3.18 18.25 0.89
CA PRO A 32 -2.24 19.02 1.70
C PRO A 32 -1.53 18.20 2.79
N ALA A 33 -2.18 17.19 3.37
CA ALA A 33 -1.55 16.28 4.34
C ALA A 33 -0.36 15.55 3.71
N MET A 34 -0.56 15.00 2.51
CA MET A 34 0.49 14.30 1.75
C MET A 34 1.58 15.22 1.21
N GLN A 35 1.37 16.54 1.25
CA GLN A 35 2.37 17.55 0.90
C GLN A 35 3.11 18.11 2.12
N GLY A 36 2.75 17.69 3.35
CA GLY A 36 3.32 18.26 4.58
C GLY A 36 2.87 19.70 4.84
N LYS A 37 1.74 20.12 4.27
CA LYS A 37 1.24 21.51 4.37
C LYS A 37 0.20 21.73 5.47
N LEU A 38 -0.17 20.67 6.20
CA LEU A 38 -1.16 20.77 7.27
C LEU A 38 -0.60 21.28 8.60
N VAL A 39 0.73 21.25 8.77
CA VAL A 39 1.40 21.70 9.98
C VAL A 39 2.62 22.54 9.64
N PRO A 40 2.97 23.55 10.46
CA PRO A 40 4.26 24.24 10.33
C PRO A 40 5.40 23.22 10.36
N GLN A 41 6.36 23.37 9.45
CA GLN A 41 7.51 22.48 9.36
C GLN A 41 8.58 22.92 10.37
N ASP A 42 9.05 21.99 11.19
CA ASP A 42 10.12 22.24 12.14
C ASP A 42 11.48 22.00 11.47
N PRO A 43 12.38 23.00 11.39
CA PRO A 43 13.73 22.80 10.85
C PRO A 43 14.57 21.76 11.62
N SER A 44 14.21 21.45 12.87
CA SER A 44 14.85 20.43 13.70
C SER A 44 14.32 19.02 13.48
N ASP A 45 13.28 18.85 12.64
CA ASP A 45 12.74 17.53 12.32
C ASP A 45 13.82 16.61 11.72
N ARG A 46 13.82 15.36 12.19
CA ARG A 46 14.74 14.34 11.68
C ARG A 46 14.49 14.10 10.20
N SER A 47 15.57 14.11 9.43
CA SER A 47 15.51 13.83 8.00
C SER A 47 15.09 12.38 7.75
N ALA A 48 14.19 12.18 6.77
CA ALA A 48 13.81 10.86 6.26
C ALA A 48 15.02 10.02 5.84
N ARG A 49 16.16 10.64 5.50
CA ARG A 49 17.43 9.95 5.19
C ARG A 49 17.87 8.97 6.27
N GLU A 50 17.64 9.28 7.55
CA GLU A 50 17.98 8.36 8.63
C GLU A 50 17.15 7.08 8.60
N LEU A 51 15.85 7.21 8.34
CA LEU A 51 14.95 6.08 8.16
C LEU A 51 15.32 5.27 6.91
N LEU A 52 15.64 5.94 5.81
CA LEU A 52 16.05 5.28 4.57
C LEU A 52 17.35 4.48 4.75
N LYS A 53 18.32 4.99 5.51
CA LYS A 53 19.52 4.22 5.87
C LYS A 53 19.18 2.95 6.65
N LYS A 54 18.25 3.02 7.60
CA LYS A 54 17.78 1.83 8.36
C LYS A 54 17.08 0.82 7.46
N ILE A 55 16.29 1.31 6.50
CA ILE A 55 15.59 0.46 5.52
C ILE A 55 16.59 -0.25 4.61
N GLU A 56 17.60 0.46 4.09
CA GLU A 56 18.62 -0.13 3.23
C GLU A 56 19.47 -1.17 3.97
N ALA A 57 19.80 -0.91 5.24
CA ALA A 57 20.50 -1.87 6.09
C ALA A 57 19.66 -3.14 6.32
N GLU A 58 18.36 -3.00 6.61
CA GLU A 58 17.46 -4.13 6.81
C GLU A 58 17.26 -4.93 5.52
N LYS A 59 17.07 -4.25 4.39
CA LYS A 59 16.99 -4.87 3.06
C LYS A 59 18.26 -5.67 2.75
N SER A 60 19.44 -5.09 2.97
CA SER A 60 20.73 -5.76 2.79
C SER A 60 20.87 -7.00 3.66
N ARG A 61 20.42 -6.94 4.92
CA ARG A 61 20.38 -8.09 5.84
C ARG A 61 19.48 -9.20 5.30
N LEU A 62 18.28 -8.87 4.83
CA LEU A 62 17.34 -9.86 4.28
C LEU A 62 17.84 -10.51 2.98
N VAL A 63 18.58 -9.77 2.15
CA VAL A 63 19.26 -10.33 0.96
C VAL A 63 20.35 -11.30 1.39
N LYS A 64 21.20 -10.92 2.37
CA LYS A 64 22.26 -11.79 2.91
C LYS A 64 21.70 -13.08 3.52
N ASP A 65 20.58 -12.98 4.22
CA ASP A 65 19.85 -14.12 4.80
C ASP A 65 19.13 -15.00 3.74
N GLY A 66 19.11 -14.61 2.46
CA GLY A 66 18.39 -15.31 1.40
C GLY A 66 16.86 -15.20 1.50
N LYS A 67 16.33 -14.34 2.37
CA LYS A 67 14.88 -14.15 2.57
C LYS A 67 14.23 -13.37 1.43
N ILE A 68 14.99 -12.50 0.77
CA ILE A 68 14.58 -11.79 -0.44
C ILE A 68 15.66 -11.89 -1.50
N LYS A 69 15.27 -11.83 -2.77
CA LYS A 69 16.22 -11.81 -3.90
C LYS A 69 16.85 -10.43 -4.02
N PRO A 70 18.13 -10.34 -4.45
CA PRO A 70 18.73 -9.07 -4.83
C PRO A 70 17.90 -8.39 -5.92
N SER A 71 17.58 -7.11 -5.72
CA SER A 71 16.92 -6.28 -6.73
C SER A 71 17.95 -5.41 -7.44
N LYS A 72 17.77 -5.19 -8.74
CA LYS A 72 18.51 -4.13 -9.45
C LYS A 72 18.19 -2.77 -8.81
N PRO A 73 19.13 -1.80 -8.83
CA PRO A 73 18.84 -0.42 -8.44
C PRO A 73 17.62 0.09 -9.20
N LEU A 74 16.73 0.77 -8.47
CA LEU A 74 15.57 1.41 -9.09
C LEU A 74 16.00 2.69 -9.80
N PRO A 75 15.30 3.09 -10.88
CA PRO A 75 15.60 4.35 -11.54
C PRO A 75 15.47 5.53 -10.57
N GLU A 76 16.43 6.45 -10.64
CA GLU A 76 16.37 7.72 -9.93
C GLU A 76 15.04 8.43 -10.23
N ILE A 77 14.54 9.18 -9.25
CA ILE A 77 13.34 9.98 -9.40
C ILE A 77 13.73 11.25 -10.13
N LYS A 78 13.22 11.42 -11.35
CA LYS A 78 13.53 12.60 -12.16
C LYS A 78 12.72 13.80 -11.66
N PRO A 79 13.22 15.05 -11.81
CA PRO A 79 12.49 16.24 -11.39
C PRO A 79 11.07 16.35 -11.98
N ASN A 80 10.86 15.89 -13.21
CA ASN A 80 9.55 15.88 -13.88
C ASN A 80 8.60 14.76 -13.40
N GLU A 81 9.06 13.87 -12.52
CA GLU A 81 8.22 12.90 -11.82
C GLU A 81 7.75 13.40 -10.44
N VAL A 82 8.35 14.48 -9.93
CA VAL A 82 8.01 15.08 -8.65
C VAL A 82 6.83 16.04 -8.84
N PRO A 83 5.67 15.78 -8.24
CA PRO A 83 4.46 16.58 -8.50
C PRO A 83 4.40 17.90 -7.73
N TYR A 84 5.22 18.06 -6.68
CA TYR A 84 5.24 19.25 -5.83
C TYR A 84 6.50 19.33 -4.97
N ASP A 85 6.77 20.53 -4.46
CA ASP A 85 7.79 20.77 -3.44
C ASP A 85 7.39 20.16 -2.10
N MET A 86 8.34 19.45 -1.48
CA MET A 86 8.17 18.82 -0.18
C MET A 86 8.93 19.57 0.91
N PRO A 87 8.56 19.35 2.20
CA PRO A 87 9.39 19.76 3.30
C PRO A 87 10.83 19.24 3.18
N LYS A 88 11.80 20.03 3.64
CA LYS A 88 13.23 19.67 3.58
C LYS A 88 13.58 18.39 4.36
N SER A 89 12.77 18.04 5.36
CA SER A 89 12.93 16.83 6.16
C SER A 89 12.42 15.57 5.44
N TRP A 90 11.63 15.71 4.36
CA TRP A 90 11.03 14.61 3.62
C TRP A 90 11.86 14.24 2.39
N GLU A 91 11.72 13.02 1.91
CA GLU A 91 12.45 12.51 0.74
C GLU A 91 11.50 11.73 -0.16
N TRP A 92 11.58 11.97 -1.47
CA TRP A 92 10.87 11.16 -2.46
C TRP A 92 11.62 9.84 -2.65
N VAL A 93 10.89 8.73 -2.62
CA VAL A 93 11.46 7.38 -2.79
C VAL A 93 10.57 6.52 -3.65
N ARG A 94 11.14 5.49 -4.27
CA ARG A 94 10.33 4.49 -4.97
C ARG A 94 9.77 3.54 -3.92
N LEU A 95 8.52 3.10 -4.09
CA LEU A 95 7.90 2.15 -3.15
C LEU A 95 8.71 0.84 -3.02
N GLY A 96 9.42 0.43 -4.07
CA GLY A 96 10.30 -0.74 -4.03
C GLY A 96 11.58 -0.56 -3.20
N ASP A 97 11.93 0.66 -2.81
CA ASP A 97 12.98 0.91 -1.82
C ASP A 97 12.48 0.61 -0.40
N LEU A 98 11.17 0.77 -0.16
CA LEU A 98 10.54 0.58 1.15
C LEU A 98 10.02 -0.85 1.38
N ALA A 99 9.77 -1.60 0.29
CA ALA A 99 9.06 -2.87 0.34
C ALA A 99 9.59 -3.90 -0.66
N THR A 100 9.27 -5.16 -0.38
CA THR A 100 9.28 -6.23 -1.38
C THR A 100 7.85 -6.54 -1.85
N PHE A 101 7.71 -6.99 -3.09
CA PHE A 101 6.44 -7.31 -3.71
C PHE A 101 6.32 -8.81 -3.96
N ILE A 102 5.28 -9.45 -3.44
CA ILE A 102 5.06 -10.90 -3.57
C ILE A 102 3.72 -11.12 -4.25
N ASN A 103 3.75 -11.64 -5.47
CA ASN A 103 2.54 -11.99 -6.21
C ASN A 103 1.89 -13.25 -5.63
N GLY A 104 0.56 -13.34 -5.72
CA GLY A 104 -0.14 -14.62 -5.60
C GLY A 104 0.37 -15.64 -6.64
N ASP A 105 0.28 -16.92 -6.29
CA ASP A 105 0.71 -18.00 -7.19
C ASP A 105 -0.06 -17.93 -8.52
N ARG A 106 0.59 -18.31 -9.63
CA ARG A 106 0.00 -18.36 -10.98
C ARG A 106 0.32 -19.65 -11.72
N GLY A 107 1.07 -20.54 -11.08
CA GLY A 107 1.48 -21.81 -11.67
C GLY A 107 0.43 -22.90 -11.50
N LYS A 108 0.84 -24.14 -11.79
CA LYS A 108 0.01 -25.34 -11.66
C LYS A 108 -0.53 -25.60 -10.24
N ASN A 109 0.05 -24.94 -9.23
CA ASN A 109 -0.36 -25.09 -7.82
C ASN A 109 -1.44 -24.09 -7.41
N TYR A 110 -1.86 -23.18 -8.31
CA TYR A 110 -2.88 -22.18 -8.03
C TYR A 110 -4.20 -22.83 -7.56
N PRO A 111 -4.76 -22.41 -6.41
CA PRO A 111 -6.03 -22.94 -5.92
C PRO A 111 -7.22 -22.36 -6.70
N SER A 112 -7.71 -23.10 -7.69
CA SER A 112 -9.01 -22.88 -8.32
C SER A 112 -10.16 -23.25 -7.36
N LYS A 113 -11.39 -22.81 -7.68
CA LYS A 113 -12.55 -22.94 -6.77
C LYS A 113 -12.88 -24.39 -6.39
N ASP A 114 -12.63 -25.33 -7.28
CA ASP A 114 -12.81 -26.78 -7.07
C ASP A 114 -11.87 -27.35 -5.99
N LEU A 115 -10.79 -26.64 -5.66
CA LEU A 115 -9.83 -27.00 -4.63
C LEU A 115 -10.12 -26.35 -3.27
N TYR A 116 -11.22 -25.61 -3.16
CA TYR A 116 -11.62 -25.01 -1.89
C TYR A 116 -12.22 -26.06 -0.97
N VAL A 117 -11.91 -25.91 0.31
CA VAL A 117 -12.39 -26.76 1.39
C VAL A 117 -13.27 -25.92 2.32
N PHE A 118 -14.12 -26.57 3.09
CA PHE A 118 -15.00 -25.89 4.06
C PHE A 118 -14.20 -25.15 5.14
N GLU A 119 -13.13 -25.76 5.63
CA GLU A 119 -12.24 -25.19 6.65
C GLU A 119 -10.77 -25.45 6.31
N GLY A 120 -9.88 -24.54 6.68
CA GLY A 120 -8.44 -24.71 6.39
C GLY A 120 -7.64 -23.42 6.50
N ILE A 121 -6.71 -23.23 5.57
CA ILE A 121 -5.88 -22.02 5.49
C ILE A 121 -6.62 -20.96 4.66
N PRO A 122 -6.83 -19.73 5.17
CA PRO A 122 -7.44 -18.64 4.42
C PRO A 122 -6.77 -18.37 3.08
N PHE A 123 -7.58 -18.28 2.03
CA PHE A 123 -7.18 -17.93 0.68
C PHE A 123 -7.86 -16.63 0.24
N ILE A 124 -7.13 -15.54 0.40
CA ILE A 124 -7.64 -14.17 0.33
C ILE A 124 -7.70 -13.69 -1.11
N ASN A 125 -8.87 -13.22 -1.55
CA ASN A 125 -9.07 -12.62 -2.86
C ASN A 125 -9.51 -11.14 -2.71
N ALA A 126 -9.71 -10.44 -3.83
CA ALA A 126 -10.08 -9.02 -3.83
C ALA A 126 -11.49 -8.73 -3.25
N GLY A 127 -12.38 -9.72 -3.23
CA GLY A 127 -13.70 -9.65 -2.59
C GLY A 127 -13.59 -9.46 -1.09
N HIS A 128 -12.66 -10.19 -0.44
CA HIS A 128 -12.44 -10.12 1.01
C HIS A 128 -11.71 -8.84 1.47
N LEU A 129 -11.32 -7.94 0.56
CA LEU A 129 -10.72 -6.67 0.96
C LEU A 129 -11.82 -5.64 1.16
N VAL A 130 -12.14 -5.35 2.43
CA VAL A 130 -13.27 -4.51 2.83
C VAL A 130 -12.79 -3.49 3.85
N ASN A 131 -13.07 -2.20 3.60
CA ASN A 131 -12.78 -1.10 4.53
C ASN A 131 -11.35 -1.07 5.09
N GLY A 132 -10.36 -1.47 4.29
CA GLY A 132 -8.95 -1.46 4.69
C GLY A 132 -8.50 -2.68 5.50
N LEU A 133 -9.38 -3.64 5.72
CA LEU A 133 -9.10 -4.88 6.44
C LEU A 133 -9.46 -6.08 5.56
N VAL A 134 -8.98 -7.25 6.00
CA VAL A 134 -9.45 -8.52 5.44
C VAL A 134 -10.73 -8.88 6.18
N ASP A 135 -11.79 -9.07 5.40
CA ASP A 135 -13.06 -9.60 5.87
C ASP A 135 -12.95 -11.13 5.97
N TRP A 136 -13.38 -11.67 7.11
CA TRP A 136 -13.23 -13.08 7.45
C TRP A 136 -14.54 -13.87 7.35
N ASP A 137 -15.68 -13.19 7.17
CA ASP A 137 -17.01 -13.81 7.26
C ASP A 137 -17.27 -14.79 6.11
N GLU A 138 -16.94 -14.41 4.87
CA GLU A 138 -17.10 -15.25 3.66
C GLU A 138 -15.75 -15.71 3.10
N MET A 139 -14.87 -16.22 3.97
CA MET A 139 -13.52 -16.62 3.58
C MET A 139 -13.50 -17.91 2.77
N ASN A 140 -12.66 -17.92 1.72
CA ASN A 140 -12.32 -19.15 1.00
C ASN A 140 -11.16 -19.85 1.71
N TYR A 141 -11.20 -21.18 1.82
CA TYR A 141 -10.15 -21.96 2.45
C TYR A 141 -9.51 -22.96 1.51
N ILE A 142 -8.22 -23.22 1.71
CA ILE A 142 -7.47 -24.30 1.06
C ILE A 142 -6.88 -25.24 2.09
N SER A 143 -6.64 -26.50 1.73
CA SER A 143 -6.02 -27.46 2.64
C SER A 143 -4.58 -27.05 3.02
N LYS A 144 -4.09 -27.56 4.16
CA LYS A 144 -2.69 -27.35 4.60
C LYS A 144 -1.68 -27.85 3.57
N GLU A 145 -1.97 -28.98 2.93
CA GLU A 145 -1.16 -29.57 1.86
C GLU A 145 -1.09 -28.64 0.65
N ARG A 146 -2.24 -28.11 0.22
CA ARG A 146 -2.33 -27.16 -0.90
C ARG A 146 -1.54 -25.89 -0.59
N PHE A 147 -1.69 -25.34 0.61
CA PHE A 147 -0.89 -24.20 1.06
C PHE A 147 0.62 -24.49 1.07
N GLY A 148 1.01 -25.70 1.49
CA GLY A 148 2.40 -26.16 1.53
C GLY A 148 3.08 -26.04 0.17
N ILE A 149 2.41 -26.48 -0.88
CA ILE A 149 2.96 -26.52 -2.25
C ILE A 149 2.89 -25.19 -3.01
N LEU A 150 2.26 -24.14 -2.46
CA LEU A 150 2.25 -22.82 -3.10
C LEU A 150 3.67 -22.27 -3.23
N GLY A 151 4.01 -21.84 -4.44
CA GLY A 151 5.32 -21.25 -4.76
C GLY A 151 5.43 -19.78 -4.34
N SER A 152 4.32 -19.08 -4.14
CA SER A 152 4.29 -17.68 -3.70
C SER A 152 2.98 -17.30 -3.03
N GLY A 153 2.83 -16.02 -2.66
CA GLY A 153 1.57 -15.47 -2.15
C GLY A 153 1.27 -15.76 -0.69
N LYS A 154 2.21 -16.29 0.09
CA LYS A 154 2.04 -16.53 1.54
C LYS A 154 2.13 -15.22 2.31
N VAL A 155 1.03 -14.85 2.96
CA VAL A 155 0.85 -13.56 3.65
C VAL A 155 1.27 -13.66 5.13
N LYS A 156 1.62 -12.51 5.71
CA LYS A 156 1.96 -12.32 7.13
C LYS A 156 1.20 -11.12 7.69
N ASN A 157 1.07 -11.05 9.01
CA ASN A 157 0.57 -9.84 9.67
C ASN A 157 1.40 -8.62 9.28
N ASN A 158 0.73 -7.47 9.13
CA ASN A 158 1.24 -6.20 8.63
C ASN A 158 1.62 -6.15 7.14
N ASP A 159 1.41 -7.23 6.39
CA ASP A 159 1.43 -7.14 4.93
C ASP A 159 0.26 -6.26 4.45
N ILE A 160 0.54 -5.40 3.46
CA ILE A 160 -0.48 -4.66 2.76
C ILE A 160 -0.86 -5.47 1.51
N LEU A 161 -2.12 -5.85 1.40
CA LEU A 161 -2.68 -6.48 0.22
C LEU A 161 -3.18 -5.41 -0.73
N TYR A 162 -2.76 -5.47 -1.99
CA TYR A 162 -3.18 -4.53 -3.03
C TYR A 162 -3.70 -5.28 -4.26
N CYS A 163 -4.89 -4.92 -4.72
CA CYS A 163 -5.51 -5.53 -5.88
C CYS A 163 -4.96 -4.93 -7.18
N LEU A 164 -4.38 -5.78 -8.03
CA LEU A 164 -3.76 -5.39 -9.28
C LEU A 164 -4.74 -5.34 -10.47
N ARG A 165 -5.83 -6.13 -10.41
CA ARG A 165 -6.70 -6.42 -11.57
C ARG A 165 -8.13 -6.67 -11.13
N GLY A 166 -9.10 -6.32 -11.97
CA GLY A 166 -10.53 -6.35 -11.62
C GLY A 166 -10.85 -5.15 -10.74
N SER A 167 -10.88 -5.35 -9.41
CA SER A 167 -11.10 -4.29 -8.42
C SER A 167 -9.82 -3.51 -8.10
N LEU A 168 -9.14 -2.98 -9.12
CA LEU A 168 -7.86 -2.28 -9.02
C LEU A 168 -7.86 -1.26 -7.88
N GLY A 169 -6.86 -1.33 -7.00
CA GLY A 169 -6.69 -0.37 -5.90
C GLY A 169 -7.44 -0.72 -4.62
N LYS A 170 -8.27 -1.77 -4.59
CA LYS A 170 -8.72 -2.35 -3.32
C LYS A 170 -7.49 -2.74 -2.50
N THR A 171 -7.45 -2.25 -1.26
CA THR A 171 -6.27 -2.36 -0.39
C THR A 171 -6.72 -2.74 1.02
N ALA A 172 -5.97 -3.62 1.68
CA ALA A 172 -6.19 -3.96 3.08
C ALA A 172 -4.87 -4.25 3.81
N VAL A 173 -4.86 -4.06 5.13
CA VAL A 173 -3.76 -4.48 6.00
C VAL A 173 -4.15 -5.80 6.67
N VAL A 174 -3.28 -6.80 6.59
CA VAL A 174 -3.51 -8.08 7.27
C VAL A 174 -3.21 -7.97 8.75
N LYS A 175 -4.15 -8.44 9.57
CA LYS A 175 -4.06 -8.51 11.03
C LYS A 175 -4.55 -9.87 11.52
N ASP A 176 -4.04 -10.28 12.68
CA ASP A 176 -4.52 -11.42 13.47
C ASP A 176 -4.62 -12.74 12.70
N LEU A 177 -3.68 -12.95 11.76
CA LEU A 177 -3.61 -14.14 10.92
C LEU A 177 -2.36 -14.97 11.26
N ASP A 178 -2.52 -16.26 11.55
CA ASP A 178 -1.39 -17.20 11.66
C ASP A 178 -0.80 -17.51 10.28
N ARG A 179 -1.65 -18.00 9.37
CA ARG A 179 -1.26 -18.39 8.01
C ARG A 179 -2.36 -18.02 7.02
N GLY A 180 -1.95 -17.58 5.84
CA GLY A 180 -2.86 -17.43 4.71
C GLY A 180 -2.09 -17.29 3.41
N ALA A 181 -2.81 -17.40 2.31
CA ALA A 181 -2.28 -17.10 0.99
C ALA A 181 -3.23 -16.18 0.22
N ILE A 182 -2.70 -15.50 -0.80
CA ILE A 182 -3.48 -14.60 -1.66
C ILE A 182 -3.72 -15.18 -3.05
N ALA A 183 -4.86 -14.83 -3.63
CA ALA A 183 -5.17 -15.06 -5.03
C ALA A 183 -4.25 -14.24 -5.96
N SER A 184 -4.16 -14.66 -7.22
CA SER A 184 -3.24 -14.10 -8.23
C SER A 184 -3.60 -12.67 -8.71
N SER A 185 -4.80 -12.21 -8.35
CA SER A 185 -5.28 -10.84 -8.57
C SER A 185 -4.71 -9.84 -7.56
N LEU A 186 -4.15 -10.32 -6.45
CA LEU A 186 -3.53 -9.51 -5.41
C LEU A 186 -2.00 -9.54 -5.50
N VAL A 187 -1.39 -8.52 -4.90
CA VAL A 187 0.03 -8.50 -4.54
C VAL A 187 0.15 -8.17 -3.05
N ILE A 188 1.09 -8.83 -2.39
CA ILE A 188 1.55 -8.46 -1.07
C ILE A 188 2.62 -7.38 -1.23
N ILE A 189 2.44 -6.25 -0.55
CA ILE A 189 3.45 -5.22 -0.32
C ILE A 189 3.94 -5.41 1.11
N ARG A 190 5.16 -5.95 1.25
CA ARG A 190 5.78 -6.23 2.54
C ARG A 190 6.89 -5.23 2.82
N LEU A 191 6.64 -4.33 3.76
CA LEU A 191 7.57 -3.27 4.13
C LEU A 191 8.75 -3.82 4.95
N TYR A 192 9.93 -3.22 4.76
CA TYR A 192 11.11 -3.53 5.58
C TYR A 192 11.03 -2.95 6.99
N GLN A 193 10.18 -1.95 7.21
CA GLN A 193 9.95 -1.29 8.49
C GLN A 193 8.46 -1.19 8.80
N LEU A 194 8.03 -1.77 9.92
CA LEU A 194 6.60 -1.91 10.26
C LEU A 194 5.92 -0.58 10.62
N ASN A 195 6.66 0.40 11.10
CA ASN A 195 6.12 1.74 11.43
C ASN A 195 5.61 2.50 10.19
N LEU A 196 5.97 2.05 8.97
CA LEU A 196 5.49 2.64 7.72
C LEU A 196 4.15 2.06 7.24
N VAL A 197 3.65 0.98 7.83
CA VAL A 197 2.45 0.26 7.31
C VAL A 197 1.24 1.17 7.19
N GLN A 198 0.93 1.93 8.24
CA GLN A 198 -0.23 2.83 8.22
C GLN A 198 -0.03 3.98 7.22
N PHE A 199 1.15 4.59 7.20
CA PHE A 199 1.47 5.65 6.24
C PHE A 199 1.34 5.15 4.80
N THR A 200 1.93 4.00 4.47
CA THR A 200 1.86 3.41 3.12
C THR A 200 0.43 3.03 2.76
N TYR A 201 -0.35 2.45 3.68
CA TYR A 201 -1.77 2.17 3.45
C TYR A 201 -2.56 3.45 3.12
N HIS A 202 -2.39 4.52 3.91
CA HIS A 202 -3.08 5.79 3.68
C HIS A 202 -2.62 6.45 2.38
N TYR A 203 -1.33 6.38 2.05
CA TYR A 203 -0.80 6.89 0.79
C TYR A 203 -1.44 6.16 -0.40
N LEU A 204 -1.42 4.82 -0.41
CA LEU A 204 -1.97 4.00 -1.49
C LEU A 204 -3.49 4.17 -1.68
N THR A 205 -4.22 4.45 -0.59
CA THR A 205 -5.68 4.61 -0.62
C THR A 205 -6.12 6.06 -0.86
N SER A 206 -5.21 7.03 -0.69
CA SER A 206 -5.46 8.45 -0.97
C SER A 206 -5.77 8.69 -2.46
N PRO A 207 -6.54 9.74 -2.80
CA PRO A 207 -6.77 10.16 -4.19
C PRO A 207 -5.46 10.37 -4.94
N PHE A 208 -4.49 10.99 -4.28
CA PHE A 208 -3.16 11.27 -4.84
C PHE A 208 -2.39 10.00 -5.17
N GLY A 209 -2.25 9.07 -4.23
CA GLY A 209 -1.54 7.81 -4.48
C GLY A 209 -2.18 6.99 -5.61
N LYS A 210 -3.52 6.97 -5.67
CA LYS A 210 -4.25 6.35 -6.77
C LYS A 210 -3.96 7.01 -8.12
N GLU A 211 -3.93 8.33 -8.16
CA GLU A 211 -3.60 9.09 -9.38
C GLU A 211 -2.19 8.77 -9.88
N ILE A 212 -1.18 8.76 -8.99
CA ILE A 212 0.19 8.38 -9.34
C ILE A 212 0.24 6.96 -9.93
N ILE A 213 -0.45 6.00 -9.32
CA ILE A 213 -0.50 4.62 -9.84
C ILE A 213 -1.14 4.58 -11.23
N LEU A 214 -2.27 5.28 -11.43
CA LEU A 214 -2.96 5.34 -12.72
C LEU A 214 -2.10 6.01 -13.81
N LEU A 215 -1.39 7.10 -13.47
CA LEU A 215 -0.46 7.77 -14.38
C LEU A 215 0.65 6.83 -14.83
N MET A 216 1.24 6.07 -13.91
CA MET A 216 2.28 5.08 -14.22
C MET A 216 1.75 3.94 -15.11
N LEU A 217 0.52 3.47 -14.86
CA LEU A 217 -0.12 2.45 -15.71
C LEU A 217 -0.40 2.95 -17.14
N ARG A 218 -0.75 4.23 -17.31
CA ARG A 218 -0.98 4.84 -18.62
C ARG A 218 0.31 5.01 -19.42
N ARG A 219 1.43 5.37 -18.76
CA ARG A 219 2.74 5.52 -19.41
C ARG A 219 3.23 4.21 -20.04
N ARG A 220 3.10 3.08 -19.33
CA ARG A 220 3.47 1.74 -19.84
C ARG A 220 2.66 1.23 -21.03
N LYS A 221 1.49 1.82 -21.34
CA LYS A 221 0.70 1.43 -22.51
C LYS A 221 1.10 2.19 -23.78
N LYS A 222 1.92 3.23 -23.65
CA LYS A 222 2.38 4.08 -24.76
C LYS A 222 3.81 3.75 -25.20
N GLU A 223 4.50 2.91 -24.45
CA GLU A 223 5.79 2.30 -24.77
C GLU A 223 5.53 0.87 -25.27
#